data_AF-A0A2T6AI17-F1
#
_entry.id   AF-A0A2T6AI17-F1
#
_cell.length_a   1.000
_cell.length_b   1.000
_cell.length_c   1.000
_cell.angle_alpha   90.00
_cell.angle_beta   90.00
_cell.angle_gamma   90.00
#
_symmetry.space_group_name_H-M   'P 1'
#
loop_
_entity.id
_entity.type
_entity.pdbx_description
1 polymer ?
#
loop_
_entity_poly.entity_id
_entity_poly.type
_entity_poly.pdbx_seq_one_letter_code
_entity_poly.pdbx_strand_id
1 'polypeptide(L)'
;MIRSFVILLIIILSIKSSENNQKDLCKELSEMIKNDQKHRKQLGLQTATFKKVFDSLKEVNNLSQDEFSKLNSEERNRILTKARELASKPSNSSKKERDSIWQLQSEIDNYNTQRLIEIVKNKGWITKQSLGCQEEIKTWIIFRHAPKTYFAQIREIIDKEYKGNRISQYEYEVIDNHLKGRPPMLNKKE
;
A
#
# COMPACT_ATOMS: atom_id res chain seq x y z
N MET A 1 -47.69 -22.06 -11.52
CA MET A 1 -46.48 -22.53 -12.22
C MET A 1 -45.67 -21.39 -12.86
N ILE A 2 -46.27 -20.51 -13.67
CA ILE A 2 -45.57 -19.41 -14.37
C ILE A 2 -44.93 -18.38 -13.41
N ARG A 3 -45.63 -17.97 -12.34
CA ARG A 3 -45.09 -17.02 -11.33
C ARG A 3 -43.82 -17.53 -10.64
N SER A 4 -43.75 -18.82 -10.31
CA SER A 4 -42.57 -19.44 -9.69
C SER A 4 -41.38 -19.50 -10.64
N PHE A 5 -41.61 -19.64 -11.95
CA PHE A 5 -40.57 -19.66 -12.98
C PHE A 5 -39.95 -18.26 -13.20
N VAL A 6 -40.77 -17.21 -13.19
CA VAL A 6 -40.30 -15.81 -13.33
C VAL A 6 -39.46 -15.38 -12.13
N ILE A 7 -39.85 -15.75 -10.91
CA ILE A 7 -39.09 -15.45 -9.68
C ILE A 7 -37.73 -16.15 -9.72
N LEU A 8 -37.68 -17.42 -10.15
CA LEU A 8 -36.44 -18.18 -10.28
C LEU A 8 -35.47 -17.54 -11.30
N LEU A 9 -35.99 -17.05 -12.44
CA LEU A 9 -35.22 -16.34 -13.45
C LEU A 9 -34.60 -15.03 -12.94
N ILE A 10 -35.35 -14.22 -12.18
CA ILE A 10 -34.86 -12.96 -11.59
C ILE A 10 -33.74 -13.23 -10.58
N ILE A 11 -33.87 -14.28 -9.76
CA ILE A 11 -32.85 -14.69 -8.80
C ILE A 11 -31.57 -15.13 -9.53
N ILE A 12 -31.69 -15.96 -10.56
CA ILE A 12 -30.53 -16.44 -11.35
C ILE A 12 -29.81 -15.27 -12.04
N LEU A 13 -30.55 -14.32 -12.62
CA LEU A 13 -29.96 -13.13 -13.25
C LEU A 13 -29.24 -12.22 -12.23
N SER A 14 -29.81 -12.06 -11.04
CA SER A 14 -29.21 -11.26 -9.96
C SER A 14 -27.92 -11.89 -9.44
N ILE A 15 -27.89 -13.22 -9.27
CA ILE A 15 -26.70 -13.97 -8.86
C ILE A 15 -25.59 -13.81 -9.89
N LYS A 16 -25.90 -13.98 -11.19
CA LYS A 16 -24.92 -13.89 -12.27
C LYS A 16 -24.33 -12.47 -12.41
N SER A 17 -25.15 -11.43 -12.21
CA SER A 17 -24.69 -10.04 -12.18
C SER A 17 -23.75 -9.78 -10.99
N SER A 18 -24.10 -10.28 -9.80
CA SER A 18 -23.26 -10.15 -8.60
C SER A 18 -21.89 -10.84 -8.77
N GLU A 19 -21.87 -12.04 -9.34
CA GLU A 19 -20.63 -12.79 -9.56
C GLU A 19 -19.69 -12.08 -10.55
N ASN A 20 -20.23 -11.54 -11.66
CA ASN A 20 -19.44 -10.76 -12.62
C ASN A 20 -18.83 -9.51 -11.97
N ASN A 21 -19.63 -8.76 -11.20
CA ASN A 21 -19.16 -7.57 -10.50
C ASN A 21 -18.04 -7.88 -9.47
N GLN A 22 -18.07 -9.05 -8.84
CA GLN A 22 -17.02 -9.48 -7.91
C GLN A 22 -15.72 -9.84 -8.65
N LYS A 23 -15.80 -10.57 -9.77
CA LYS A 23 -14.63 -10.90 -10.60
C LYS A 23 -13.95 -9.64 -11.13
N ASP A 24 -14.74 -8.67 -11.59
CA ASP A 24 -14.21 -7.40 -12.09
C ASP A 24 -13.50 -6.62 -10.97
N LEU A 25 -14.05 -6.60 -9.76
CA LEU A 25 -13.40 -5.96 -8.61
C LEU A 25 -12.12 -6.69 -8.16
N CYS A 26 -12.09 -8.03 -8.16
CA CYS A 26 -10.87 -8.78 -7.87
C CYS A 26 -9.76 -8.42 -8.88
N LYS A 27 -10.13 -8.32 -10.17
CA LYS A 27 -9.20 -7.93 -11.24
C LYS A 27 -8.68 -6.50 -11.03
N GLU A 28 -9.59 -5.56 -10.77
CA GLU A 28 -9.24 -4.16 -10.51
C GLU A 28 -8.24 -4.04 -9.35
N LEU A 29 -8.52 -4.67 -8.21
CA LEU A 29 -7.64 -4.63 -7.05
C LEU A 29 -6.27 -5.29 -7.31
N SER A 30 -6.24 -6.41 -8.06
CA SER A 30 -5.00 -7.07 -8.48
C SER A 30 -4.16 -6.14 -9.36
N GLU A 31 -4.79 -5.43 -10.30
CA GLU A 31 -4.12 -4.44 -11.16
C GLU A 31 -3.60 -3.23 -10.38
N MET A 32 -4.38 -2.70 -9.44
CA MET A 32 -3.95 -1.60 -8.56
C MET A 32 -2.68 -1.97 -7.79
N ILE A 33 -2.62 -3.16 -7.18
CA ILE A 33 -1.46 -3.64 -6.42
C ILE A 33 -0.26 -3.88 -7.34
N LYS A 34 -0.48 -4.49 -8.52
CA LYS A 34 0.59 -4.72 -9.50
C LYS A 34 1.19 -3.39 -9.96
N ASN A 35 0.36 -2.39 -10.24
CA ASN A 35 0.80 -1.07 -10.66
C ASN A 35 1.52 -0.30 -9.55
N ASP A 36 1.04 -0.39 -8.30
CA ASP A 36 1.73 0.20 -7.13
C ASP A 36 3.17 -0.32 -6.99
N GLN A 37 3.42 -1.60 -7.29
CA GLN A 37 4.74 -2.21 -7.15
C GLN A 37 5.63 -2.10 -8.39
N LYS A 38 5.05 -1.95 -9.58
CA LYS A 38 5.76 -2.02 -10.88
C LYS A 38 6.90 -1.00 -10.99
N HIS A 39 6.60 0.28 -10.70
CA HIS A 39 7.56 1.37 -10.89
C HIS A 39 8.54 1.52 -9.72
N ARG A 40 8.18 1.03 -8.52
CA ARG A 40 9.07 1.01 -7.35
C ARG A 40 10.33 0.17 -7.55
N LYS A 41 10.25 -0.91 -8.34
CA LYS A 41 11.42 -1.72 -8.73
C LYS A 41 12.38 -0.95 -9.64
N GLN A 42 11.84 -0.13 -10.55
CA GLN A 42 12.63 0.70 -11.47
C GLN A 42 13.34 1.85 -10.73
N LEU A 43 12.76 2.33 -9.63
CA LEU A 43 13.37 3.33 -8.74
C LEU A 43 14.50 2.76 -7.85
N GLY A 44 14.79 1.45 -7.90
CA GLY A 44 15.86 0.84 -7.09
C GLY A 44 15.63 0.87 -5.58
N LEU A 45 14.41 1.21 -5.14
CA LEU A 45 14.04 1.41 -3.73
C LEU A 45 13.97 0.10 -2.91
N GLN A 46 14.17 -1.05 -3.55
CA GLN A 46 14.18 -2.37 -2.92
C GLN A 46 15.44 -3.16 -3.25
N THR A 47 16.63 -2.63 -2.94
CA THR A 47 17.86 -3.43 -3.03
C THR A 47 18.48 -3.65 -1.65
N ALA A 48 18.99 -4.86 -1.40
CA ALA A 48 19.85 -5.15 -0.25
C ALA A 48 21.05 -4.18 -0.18
N THR A 49 21.45 -3.62 -1.32
CA THR A 49 22.45 -2.56 -1.46
C THR A 49 22.03 -1.26 -0.78
N PHE A 50 20.79 -0.79 -0.97
CA PHE A 50 20.27 0.39 -0.26
C PHE A 50 20.32 0.21 1.25
N LYS A 51 19.86 -0.95 1.73
CA LYS A 51 19.90 -1.24 3.16
C LYS A 51 21.34 -1.21 3.70
N LYS A 52 22.28 -1.88 3.04
CA LYS A 52 23.70 -1.88 3.44
C LYS A 52 24.29 -0.48 3.50
N VAL A 53 24.10 0.31 2.45
CA VAL A 53 24.63 1.68 2.36
C VAL A 53 23.99 2.60 3.40
N PHE A 54 22.68 2.50 3.61
CA PHE A 54 21.97 3.27 4.63
C PHE A 54 22.44 2.92 6.04
N ASP A 55 22.65 1.63 6.33
CA ASP A 55 23.18 1.17 7.61
C ASP A 55 24.62 1.70 7.83
N SER A 56 25.50 1.63 6.83
CA SER A 56 26.86 2.20 6.93
C SER A 56 26.85 3.73 7.09
N LEU A 57 25.93 4.44 6.43
CA LEU A 57 25.81 5.89 6.62
C LEU A 57 25.35 6.24 8.04
N LYS A 58 24.45 5.47 8.63
CA LYS A 58 24.07 5.64 10.04
C LYS A 58 25.27 5.43 10.97
N GLU A 59 26.05 4.36 10.77
CA GLU A 59 27.25 4.06 11.56
C GLU A 59 28.27 5.20 11.51
N VAL A 60 28.58 5.73 10.31
CA VAL A 60 29.53 6.85 10.15
C VAL A 60 29.03 8.14 10.80
N ASN A 61 27.71 8.31 10.93
CA ASN A 61 27.12 9.46 11.62
C ASN A 61 26.86 9.19 13.11
N ASN A 62 27.31 8.05 13.65
CA ASN A 62 27.03 7.60 15.02
C ASN A 62 25.53 7.60 15.36
N LEU A 63 24.70 7.20 14.39
CA LEU A 63 23.25 7.14 14.55
C LEU A 63 22.79 5.70 14.73
N SER A 64 22.19 5.40 15.87
CA SER A 64 21.30 4.25 16.02
C SER A 64 20.01 4.47 15.21
N GLN A 65 19.22 3.40 15.06
CA GLN A 65 17.91 3.48 14.41
C GLN A 65 16.95 4.44 15.14
N ASP A 66 17.03 4.49 16.48
CA ASP A 66 16.20 5.36 17.31
C ASP A 66 16.64 6.82 17.20
N GLU A 67 17.95 7.08 17.18
CA GLU A 67 18.49 8.42 16.96
C GLU A 67 18.14 8.95 15.58
N PHE A 68 18.30 8.13 14.54
CA PHE A 68 17.88 8.48 13.18
C PHE A 68 16.39 8.86 13.11
N SER A 69 15.54 8.17 13.86
CA SER A 69 14.08 8.40 13.84
C SER A 69 13.67 9.70 14.50
N LYS A 70 14.49 10.20 15.44
CA LYS A 70 14.31 11.47 16.16
C LYS A 70 14.82 12.68 15.39
N LEU A 71 15.63 12.47 14.34
CA LEU A 71 16.10 13.54 13.46
C LEU A 71 14.92 14.29 12.81
N ASN A 72 15.14 15.57 12.50
CA ASN A 72 14.14 16.34 11.79
C ASN A 72 13.97 15.84 10.34
N SER A 73 12.92 16.30 9.67
CA SER A 73 12.61 15.81 8.31
C SER A 73 13.70 16.14 7.29
N GLU A 74 14.39 17.27 7.42
CA GLU A 74 15.46 17.69 6.52
C GLU A 74 16.69 16.78 6.65
N GLU A 75 17.13 16.52 7.89
CA GLU A 75 18.28 15.67 8.19
C GLU A 75 18.04 14.21 7.75
N ARG A 76 16.85 13.67 8.06
CA ARG A 76 16.46 12.33 7.59
C ARG A 76 16.48 12.25 6.07
N ASN A 77 15.95 13.27 5.39
CA ASN A 77 15.94 13.32 3.94
C ASN A 77 17.36 13.40 3.37
N ARG A 78 18.27 14.18 3.98
CA ARG A 78 19.67 14.27 3.56
C ARG A 78 20.36 12.91 3.59
N ILE A 79 20.23 12.17 4.70
CA ILE A 79 20.84 10.85 4.86
C ILE A 79 20.21 9.84 3.89
N LEU A 80 18.87 9.82 3.77
CA LEU A 80 18.18 8.92 2.86
C LEU A 80 18.53 9.20 1.39
N THR A 81 18.68 10.46 1.00
CA THR A 81 19.09 10.86 -0.35
C THR A 81 20.51 10.39 -0.63
N LYS A 82 21.45 10.65 0.29
CA LYS A 82 22.84 10.17 0.15
C LYS A 82 22.91 8.64 0.08
N ALA A 83 22.10 7.96 0.89
CA ALA A 83 22.01 6.50 0.86
C ALA A 83 21.49 6.00 -0.49
N ARG A 84 20.48 6.67 -1.07
CA ARG A 84 19.97 6.34 -2.41
C ARG A 84 21.01 6.58 -3.49
N GLU A 85 21.73 7.70 -3.45
CA GLU A 85 22.80 8.01 -4.41
C GLU A 85 23.92 6.97 -4.40
N LEU A 86 24.37 6.58 -3.20
CA LEU A 86 25.43 5.59 -3.03
C LEU A 86 24.95 4.15 -3.30
N ALA A 87 23.68 3.86 -3.06
CA ALA A 87 23.10 2.53 -3.26
C ALA A 87 22.54 2.29 -4.66
N SER A 88 22.23 3.35 -5.39
CA SER A 88 21.94 3.23 -6.80
C SER A 88 23.20 2.64 -7.47
N LYS A 89 23.10 1.39 -7.93
CA LYS A 89 23.82 1.01 -9.15
C LYS A 89 23.56 2.13 -10.15
N PRO A 90 24.53 2.53 -10.99
CA PRO A 90 24.25 3.48 -12.06
C PRO A 90 23.09 2.88 -12.88
N SER A 91 21.87 3.35 -12.63
CA SER A 91 20.87 3.29 -13.65
C SER A 91 21.39 4.28 -14.67
N ASN A 92 21.45 3.89 -15.93
CA ASN A 92 21.76 4.82 -17.01
C ASN A 92 20.69 5.94 -17.11
N SER A 93 19.69 5.94 -16.23
CA SER A 93 18.61 6.92 -16.22
C SER A 93 19.04 8.24 -15.59
N SER A 94 18.81 9.29 -16.35
CA SER A 94 19.04 10.66 -15.94
C SER A 94 18.22 11.04 -14.70
N LYS A 95 18.61 12.12 -14.00
CA LYS A 95 17.80 12.71 -12.93
C LYS A 95 16.36 12.98 -13.40
N LYS A 96 16.21 13.50 -14.62
CA LYS A 96 14.92 13.78 -15.26
C LYS A 96 14.05 12.52 -15.38
N GLU A 97 14.63 11.39 -15.78
CA GLU A 97 13.90 10.12 -15.85
C GLU A 97 13.46 9.64 -14.47
N ARG A 98 14.32 9.74 -13.46
CA ARG A 98 13.95 9.38 -12.09
C ARG A 98 12.82 10.25 -11.55
N ASP A 99 12.90 11.57 -11.76
CA ASP A 99 11.87 12.52 -11.33
C ASP A 99 10.54 12.24 -12.02
N SER A 100 10.57 11.89 -13.32
CA SER A 100 9.39 11.46 -14.07
C SER A 100 8.76 10.17 -13.51
N ILE A 101 9.57 9.15 -13.22
CA ILE A 101 9.08 7.91 -12.61
C ILE A 101 8.51 8.17 -11.21
N TRP A 102 9.11 9.08 -10.43
CA TRP A 102 8.60 9.50 -9.12
C TRP A 102 7.26 10.21 -9.23
N GLN A 103 7.09 11.10 -10.20
CA GLN A 103 5.82 11.77 -10.45
C GLN A 103 4.74 10.74 -10.81
N LEU A 104 5.05 9.83 -11.75
CA LEU A 104 4.14 8.75 -12.13
C LEU A 104 3.75 7.87 -10.92
N GLN A 105 4.72 7.51 -10.07
CA GLN A 105 4.45 6.76 -8.84
C GLN A 105 3.53 7.56 -7.91
N SER A 106 3.74 8.87 -7.76
CA SER A 106 2.88 9.71 -6.93
C SER A 106 1.45 9.77 -7.46
N GLU A 107 1.26 9.81 -8.78
CA GLU A 107 -0.07 9.79 -9.41
C GLU A 107 -0.78 8.45 -9.17
N ILE A 108 -0.04 7.34 -9.32
CA ILE A 108 -0.54 5.99 -9.01
C ILE A 108 -0.91 5.85 -7.53
N ASP A 109 -0.07 6.34 -6.62
CA ASP A 109 -0.30 6.28 -5.18
C ASP A 109 -1.57 7.07 -4.80
N ASN A 110 -1.77 8.26 -5.40
CA ASN A 110 -3.00 9.04 -5.24
C ASN A 110 -4.23 8.29 -5.75
N TYR A 111 -4.19 7.85 -7.02
CA TYR A 111 -5.32 7.15 -7.66
C TYR A 111 -5.70 5.89 -6.88
N ASN A 112 -4.72 5.04 -6.57
CA ASN A 112 -4.97 3.79 -5.87
C ASN A 112 -5.54 4.03 -4.46
N THR A 113 -5.01 5.04 -3.75
CA THR A 113 -5.49 5.38 -2.41
C THR A 113 -6.94 5.85 -2.45
N GLN A 114 -7.26 6.82 -3.31
CA GLN A 114 -8.62 7.31 -3.47
C GLN A 114 -9.58 6.18 -3.86
N ARG A 115 -9.17 5.36 -4.83
CA ARG A 115 -10.01 4.28 -5.33
C ARG A 115 -10.28 3.21 -4.27
N LEU A 116 -9.26 2.82 -3.49
CA LEU A 116 -9.46 1.87 -2.39
C LEU A 116 -10.38 2.44 -1.31
N ILE A 117 -10.28 3.75 -1.00
CA ILE A 117 -11.20 4.41 -0.08
C ILE A 117 -12.65 4.32 -0.57
N GLU A 118 -12.90 4.59 -1.85
CA GLU A 118 -14.23 4.47 -2.45
C GLU A 118 -14.77 3.04 -2.36
N ILE A 119 -13.94 2.04 -2.69
CA ILE A 119 -14.31 0.63 -2.61
C ILE A 119 -14.68 0.27 -1.16
N VAL A 120 -13.86 0.65 -0.18
CA VAL A 120 -14.09 0.32 1.23
C VAL A 120 -15.32 1.04 1.78
N LYS A 121 -15.58 2.29 1.39
CA LYS A 121 -16.80 3.00 1.77
C LYS A 121 -18.06 2.32 1.25
N ASN A 122 -18.01 1.81 0.02
CA ASN A 122 -19.17 1.21 -0.64
C ASN A 122 -19.42 -0.25 -0.25
N LYS A 123 -18.36 -1.02 0.01
CA LYS A 123 -18.43 -2.48 0.17
C LYS A 123 -17.85 -3.01 1.48
N GLY A 124 -17.27 -2.15 2.32
CA GLY A 124 -16.48 -2.57 3.48
C GLY A 124 -15.08 -3.05 3.10
N TRP A 125 -14.27 -3.44 4.09
CA TRP A 125 -12.95 -3.98 3.81
C TRP A 125 -13.00 -5.27 3.02
N ILE A 126 -12.22 -5.32 1.94
CA ILE A 126 -12.16 -6.45 1.05
C ILE A 126 -11.13 -7.47 1.56
N THR A 127 -11.59 -8.68 1.83
CA THR A 127 -10.75 -9.84 2.13
C THR A 127 -10.88 -10.89 1.03
N LYS A 128 -9.96 -11.85 0.99
CA LYS A 128 -10.09 -13.02 0.09
C LYS A 128 -11.46 -13.70 0.24
N GLN A 129 -11.94 -13.80 1.47
CA GLN A 129 -13.21 -14.45 1.81
C GLN A 129 -14.43 -13.62 1.38
N SER A 130 -14.36 -12.28 1.44
CA SER A 130 -15.52 -11.43 1.15
C SER A 130 -15.87 -11.31 -0.34
N LEU A 131 -14.90 -11.52 -1.24
CA LEU A 131 -15.12 -11.45 -2.70
C LEU A 131 -14.91 -12.77 -3.43
N GLY A 132 -14.47 -13.82 -2.75
CA GLY A 132 -14.17 -15.11 -3.40
C GLY A 132 -13.03 -15.02 -4.41
N CYS A 133 -12.11 -14.05 -4.26
CA CYS A 133 -10.99 -13.90 -5.16
C CYS A 133 -10.07 -15.13 -5.08
N GLN A 134 -9.67 -15.65 -6.24
CA GLN A 134 -8.73 -16.78 -6.31
C GLN A 134 -7.34 -16.37 -5.81
N GLU A 135 -6.93 -15.13 -6.11
CA GLU A 135 -5.66 -14.54 -5.67
C GLU A 135 -5.79 -13.89 -4.29
N GLU A 136 -4.71 -13.92 -3.51
CA GLU A 136 -4.59 -13.15 -2.29
C GLU A 136 -4.43 -11.66 -2.64
N ILE A 137 -5.36 -10.82 -2.19
CA ILE A 137 -5.34 -9.37 -2.44
C ILE A 137 -4.84 -8.64 -1.19
N LYS A 138 -3.62 -8.12 -1.26
CA LYS A 138 -2.97 -7.38 -0.17
C LYS A 138 -3.28 -5.88 -0.26
N THR A 139 -4.55 -5.51 -0.09
CA THR A 139 -5.02 -4.11 -0.20
C THR A 139 -4.32 -3.16 0.76
N TRP A 140 -3.87 -3.65 1.92
CA TRP A 140 -3.09 -2.88 2.89
C TRP A 140 -1.81 -2.26 2.30
N ILE A 141 -1.22 -2.85 1.25
CA ILE A 141 -0.04 -2.31 0.56
C ILE A 141 -0.35 -0.92 -0.02
N ILE A 142 -1.55 -0.72 -0.57
CA ILE A 142 -1.96 0.57 -1.12
C ILE A 142 -1.98 1.63 -0.01
N PHE A 143 -2.61 1.33 1.12
CA PHE A 143 -2.64 2.24 2.27
C PHE A 143 -1.28 2.44 2.93
N ARG A 144 -0.36 1.47 2.87
CA ARG A 144 1.04 1.59 3.32
C ARG A 144 1.85 2.60 2.49
N HIS A 145 1.36 2.93 1.30
CA HIS A 145 1.98 3.87 0.36
C HIS A 145 1.19 5.15 0.14
N ALA A 146 0.09 5.33 0.88
CA ALA A 146 -0.80 6.45 0.67
C ALA A 146 -0.10 7.82 0.87
N PRO A 147 -0.48 8.84 0.08
CA PRO A 147 -0.08 10.22 0.36
C PRO A 147 -0.67 10.72 1.68
N LYS A 148 0.08 11.62 2.36
CA LYS A 148 -0.31 12.20 3.66
C LYS A 148 -1.69 12.87 3.65
N THR A 149 -2.11 13.39 2.49
CA THR A 149 -3.42 14.02 2.30
C THR A 149 -4.60 13.11 2.65
N TYR A 150 -4.42 11.77 2.58
CA TYR A 150 -5.46 10.80 2.90
C TYR A 150 -5.39 10.25 4.32
N PHE A 151 -4.39 10.62 5.12
CA PHE A 151 -4.11 9.94 6.40
C PHE A 151 -5.27 9.97 7.39
N ALA A 152 -5.98 11.08 7.50
CA ALA A 152 -7.15 11.19 8.37
C ALA A 152 -8.27 10.23 7.95
N GLN A 153 -8.54 10.15 6.64
CA GLN A 153 -9.58 9.28 6.11
C GLN A 153 -9.20 7.79 6.21
N ILE A 154 -7.93 7.46 5.98
CA ILE A 154 -7.42 6.09 6.14
C ILE A 154 -7.49 5.69 7.61
N ARG A 155 -7.17 6.60 8.56
CA ARG A 155 -7.27 6.35 9.99
C ARG A 155 -8.67 5.90 10.38
N GLU A 156 -9.69 6.66 9.97
CA GLU A 156 -11.09 6.34 10.25
C GLU A 156 -11.48 4.96 9.70
N ILE A 157 -11.02 4.64 8.48
CA ILE A 157 -11.30 3.35 7.85
C ILE A 157 -10.64 2.23 8.64
N ILE A 158 -9.33 2.25 8.85
CA ILE A 158 -8.64 1.10 9.46
C ILE A 158 -9.09 0.88 10.91
N ASP A 159 -9.38 1.94 11.67
CA ASP A 159 -9.86 1.80 13.04
C ASP A 159 -11.25 1.13 13.08
N LYS A 160 -12.15 1.51 12.16
CA LYS A 160 -13.48 0.90 12.01
C LYS A 160 -13.38 -0.56 11.58
N GLU A 161 -12.55 -0.85 10.58
CA GLU A 161 -12.44 -2.19 10.01
C GLU A 161 -11.69 -3.15 10.96
N TYR A 162 -10.75 -2.63 11.76
CA TYR A 162 -10.06 -3.40 12.80
C TYR A 162 -10.99 -3.76 13.96
N LYS A 163 -11.75 -2.80 14.48
CA LYS A 163 -12.79 -3.06 15.49
C LYS A 163 -13.83 -4.07 15.00
N GLY A 164 -14.07 -4.10 13.69
CA GLY A 164 -14.95 -5.05 13.03
C GLY A 164 -14.32 -6.42 12.72
N ASN A 165 -13.08 -6.68 13.13
CA ASN A 165 -12.31 -7.89 12.80
C ASN A 165 -12.20 -8.19 11.29
N ARG A 166 -12.22 -7.16 10.43
CA ARG A 166 -12.11 -7.30 8.97
C ARG A 166 -10.71 -7.04 8.43
N ILE A 167 -9.82 -6.48 9.26
CA ILE A 167 -8.39 -6.41 9.00
C ILE A 167 -7.64 -7.11 10.11
N SER A 168 -6.56 -7.80 9.75
CA SER A 168 -5.69 -8.46 10.72
C SER A 168 -4.88 -7.43 11.53
N GLN A 169 -4.38 -7.86 12.68
CA GLN A 169 -3.48 -7.03 13.49
C GLN A 169 -2.25 -6.58 12.70
N TYR A 170 -1.64 -7.48 11.93
CA TYR A 170 -0.48 -7.16 11.11
C TYR A 170 -0.78 -6.05 10.09
N GLU A 171 -1.90 -6.17 9.36
CA GLU A 171 -2.30 -5.16 8.37
C GLU A 171 -2.56 -3.80 9.02
N TYR A 172 -3.26 -3.80 10.16
CA TYR A 172 -3.51 -2.59 10.93
C TYR A 172 -2.20 -1.93 11.37
N GLU A 173 -1.29 -2.68 11.99
CA GLU A 173 -0.01 -2.16 12.50
C GLU A 173 0.87 -1.61 11.37
N VAL A 174 0.89 -2.27 10.22
CA VAL A 174 1.65 -1.82 9.05
C VAL A 174 1.08 -0.52 8.47
N ILE A 175 -0.24 -0.37 8.39
CA ILE A 175 -0.84 0.88 7.92
C ILE A 175 -0.66 1.98 8.99
N ASP A 176 -0.96 1.70 10.25
CA ASP A 176 -0.82 2.62 11.38
C ASP A 176 0.60 3.19 11.50
N ASN A 177 1.60 2.31 11.38
CA ASN A 177 3.00 2.70 11.36
C ASN A 177 3.27 3.74 10.27
N HIS A 178 2.72 3.56 9.07
CA HIS A 178 2.89 4.53 7.99
C HIS A 178 2.20 5.87 8.28
N LEU A 179 0.97 5.83 8.78
CA LEU A 179 0.22 7.03 9.17
C LEU A 179 0.93 7.84 10.26
N LYS A 180 1.71 7.16 11.12
CA LYS A 180 2.56 7.77 12.16
C LYS A 180 3.94 8.20 11.69
N GLY A 181 4.21 8.15 10.37
CA GLY A 181 5.50 8.57 9.81
C GLY A 181 6.59 7.49 9.84
N ARG A 182 6.20 6.22 9.94
CA ARG A 182 7.07 5.03 9.93
C ARG A 182 8.13 5.03 11.04
N PRO A 183 7.76 5.18 12.33
CA PRO A 183 8.71 4.95 13.42
C PRO A 183 9.24 3.50 13.37
N PRO A 184 10.40 3.22 13.99
CA PRO A 184 10.88 1.84 14.15
C PRO A 184 9.79 0.99 14.79
N MET A 185 9.52 -0.19 14.22
CA MET A 185 8.65 -1.15 14.87
C MET A 185 9.42 -1.72 16.04
N LEU A 186 8.97 -1.44 17.26
CA LEU A 186 9.52 -2.05 18.46
C LEU A 186 9.27 -3.56 18.33
N ASN A 187 10.34 -4.35 18.23
CA ASN A 187 10.23 -5.80 18.34
C ASN A 187 9.62 -6.09 19.70
N LYS A 188 8.33 -6.44 19.74
CA LYS A 188 7.80 -7.18 20.87
C LYS A 188 8.53 -8.51 20.83
N LYS A 189 9.54 -8.67 21.70
CA LYS A 189 10.02 -10.01 22.04
C LYS A 189 8.79 -10.76 22.55
N GLU A 190 8.38 -11.78 21.80
CA GLU A 190 7.52 -12.84 22.32
C GLU A 190 8.20 -13.52 23.51
#